data_AF-A2GD05-F1
#
_entry.id   AF-A2GD05-F1
#
_cell.length_a   1.000
_cell.length_b   1.000
_cell.length_c   1.000
_cell.angle_alpha   90.00
_cell.angle_beta   90.00
_cell.angle_gamma   90.00
#
_symmetry.space_group_name_H-M   'P 1'
#
loop_
_entity.id
_entity.type
_entity.pdbx_description
1 polymer ?
#
loop_
_entity_poly.entity_id
_entity_poly.type
_entity_poly.pdbx_seq_one_letter_code
_entity_poly.pdbx_strand_id
1 'polypeptide(L)'
;MQSILTACFEPDTKKPQDWFRNQSTIELLNEAENSTTDFSVVAKTRVSKKPQSPKLYENREKLPNGLRGYYVHRLLVNAVAMWASTRYAWYIYRLLDEIHRQEREELENKLEAKDKNIQKRIPRSVPKGKEKNYKYMIYTEEMENEEDRDMVMLHLVRRNNKSFYDLAKIYKSDRNWFYRENLPISMTPNEDVKQIVQDTLPQTHYDMKGCTILTFKEDLPLLKEKITEYFDNFKQAE
;
A
#
# COMPACT_ATOMS: atom_id res chain seq x y z
N MET A 1 39.44 24.55 4.33
CA MET A 1 39.09 24.63 5.76
C MET A 1 39.41 26.00 6.34
N GLN A 2 40.60 26.56 6.10
CA GLN A 2 40.95 27.91 6.59
C GLN A 2 39.92 28.98 6.19
N SER A 3 39.43 28.94 4.94
CA SER A 3 38.37 29.84 4.46
C SER A 3 37.08 29.76 5.28
N ILE A 4 36.71 28.57 5.78
CA ILE A 4 35.51 28.36 6.61
C ILE A 4 35.73 28.98 7.98
N LEU A 5 36.92 28.78 8.57
CA LEU A 5 37.29 29.36 9.87
C LEU A 5 37.29 30.89 9.82
N THR A 6 37.89 31.46 8.76
CA THR A 6 37.88 32.91 8.53
C THR A 6 36.46 33.44 8.36
N ALA A 7 35.60 32.75 7.60
CA ALA A 7 34.20 33.15 7.42
C ALA A 7 33.37 33.05 8.71
N CYS A 8 33.75 32.18 9.64
CA CYS A 8 33.10 32.02 10.94
C CYS A 8 33.56 33.04 11.99
N PHE A 9 34.46 33.98 11.63
CA PHE A 9 35.06 34.99 12.53
C PHE A 9 35.69 34.40 13.80
N GLU A 10 36.26 33.20 13.70
CA GLU A 10 36.85 32.51 14.84
C GLU A 10 38.28 33.04 15.10
N PRO A 11 38.68 33.25 16.36
CA PRO A 11 40.08 33.59 16.67
C PRO A 11 41.03 32.48 16.19
N ASP A 12 42.29 32.83 15.90
CA ASP A 12 43.36 31.92 15.45
C ASP A 12 43.70 30.76 16.42
N THR A 13 42.87 30.52 17.44
CA THR A 13 43.01 29.47 18.44
C THR A 13 42.62 28.08 17.91
N LYS A 14 41.68 27.98 16.96
CA LYS A 14 41.25 26.70 16.39
C LYS A 14 42.07 26.35 15.15
N LYS A 15 42.81 25.24 15.21
CA LYS A 15 43.56 24.73 14.04
C LYS A 15 42.75 23.67 13.31
N PRO A 16 42.81 23.61 11.96
CA PRO A 16 42.20 22.53 11.18
C PRO A 16 42.50 21.11 11.69
N GLN A 17 43.69 20.90 12.23
CA GLN A 17 44.15 19.64 12.79
C GLN A 17 43.34 19.20 14.02
N ASP A 18 42.84 20.15 14.83
CA ASP A 18 42.08 19.86 16.04
C ASP A 18 40.70 19.30 15.70
N TRP A 19 40.11 19.72 14.57
CA TRP A 19 38.86 19.16 14.09
C TRP A 19 38.97 17.66 13.81
N PHE A 20 40.06 17.23 13.15
CA PHE A 20 40.30 15.81 12.82
C PHE A 20 40.68 14.95 14.04
N ARG A 21 41.08 15.57 15.16
CA ARG A 21 41.41 14.86 16.41
C ARG A 21 40.18 14.57 17.27
N ASN A 22 39.07 15.27 17.03
CA ASN A 22 37.86 15.07 17.81
C ASN A 22 37.21 13.71 17.49
N GLN A 23 36.86 12.97 18.54
CA GLN A 23 36.20 11.67 18.44
C GLN A 23 34.92 11.73 17.59
N SER A 24 34.09 12.75 17.80
CA SER A 24 32.85 12.97 17.03
C SER A 24 33.11 13.18 15.53
N THR A 25 34.24 13.80 15.18
CA THR A 25 34.62 14.00 13.77
C THR A 25 35.08 12.69 13.15
N ILE A 26 35.80 11.85 13.90
CA ILE A 26 36.24 10.52 13.42
C ILE A 26 35.02 9.65 13.13
N GLU A 27 34.04 9.64 14.04
CA GLU A 27 32.76 8.92 13.84
C GLU A 27 32.00 9.43 12.61
N LEU A 28 31.90 10.75 12.45
CA LEU A 28 31.27 11.36 11.27
C LEU A 28 31.97 10.98 9.96
N LEU A 29 33.31 10.97 9.95
CA LEU A 29 34.09 10.61 8.77
C LEU A 29 33.90 9.13 8.43
N ASN A 30 33.93 8.24 9.42
CA ASN A 30 33.67 6.81 9.21
C ASN A 30 32.26 6.58 8.63
N GLU A 31 31.24 7.26 9.16
CA GLU A 31 29.87 7.15 8.65
C GLU A 31 29.73 7.69 7.22
N ALA A 32 30.39 8.81 6.92
CA ALA A 32 30.41 9.39 5.59
C ALA A 32 31.14 8.49 4.56
N GLU A 33 32.20 7.80 4.98
CA GLU A 33 32.90 6.80 4.14
C GLU A 33 31.98 5.61 3.86
N ASN A 34 31.32 5.07 4.88
CA ASN A 34 30.36 3.96 4.76
C ASN A 34 29.18 4.33 3.82
N SER A 35 28.60 5.51 3.98
CA SER A 35 27.49 6.01 3.15
C SER A 35 27.90 6.23 1.69
N THR A 36 29.16 6.60 1.43
CA THR A 36 29.69 6.80 0.07
C THR A 36 29.86 5.46 -0.66
N THR A 37 30.16 4.39 0.07
CA THR A 37 30.22 3.02 -0.48
C THR A 37 28.87 2.56 -1.02
N ASP A 38 27.75 2.94 -0.40
CA ASP A 38 26.41 2.58 -0.87
C ASP A 38 26.04 3.30 -2.17
N PHE A 39 26.51 4.54 -2.37
CA PHE A 39 26.30 5.27 -3.63
C PHE A 39 27.17 4.76 -4.79
N SER A 40 28.28 4.07 -4.48
CA SER A 40 29.21 3.53 -5.48
C SER A 40 28.68 2.30 -6.24
N VAL A 41 27.60 1.67 -5.76
CA VAL A 41 26.97 0.51 -6.41
C VAL A 41 26.21 0.90 -7.69
N VAL A 42 25.79 2.17 -7.83
CA VAL A 42 24.99 2.64 -8.99
C VAL A 42 25.86 3.14 -10.16
N ALA A 43 27.14 3.45 -9.94
CA ALA A 43 28.02 4.06 -10.95
C ALA A 43 28.93 3.06 -11.71
N LYS A 44 28.58 1.77 -11.81
CA LYS A 44 29.38 0.75 -12.52
C LYS A 44 29.17 0.67 -14.03
N THR A 45 28.39 1.56 -14.62
CA THR A 45 28.19 1.61 -16.09
C THR A 45 28.67 2.92 -16.67
N ARG A 46 30.00 3.03 -16.89
CA ARG A 46 30.65 3.54 -18.13
C ARG A 46 32.15 3.85 -17.89
N VAL A 47 32.99 3.10 -18.62
CA VAL A 47 34.36 3.44 -19.07
C VAL A 47 35.45 3.64 -17.99
N SER A 48 36.21 2.56 -17.74
CA SER A 48 37.66 2.45 -17.55
C SER A 48 38.52 3.55 -16.88
N LYS A 49 37.96 4.39 -16.00
CA LYS A 49 38.74 5.08 -14.96
C LYS A 49 38.30 4.52 -13.61
N LYS A 50 39.24 4.05 -12.79
CA LYS A 50 38.98 3.70 -11.38
C LYS A 50 38.11 4.84 -10.79
N PRO A 51 36.90 4.57 -10.27
CA PRO A 51 36.16 5.59 -9.56
C PRO A 51 37.03 5.97 -8.37
N GLN A 52 37.67 7.13 -8.42
CA GLN A 52 38.22 7.72 -7.21
C GLN A 52 37.02 7.91 -6.31
N SER A 53 36.95 7.16 -5.21
CA SER A 53 36.05 7.48 -4.13
C SER A 53 36.23 8.98 -3.86
N PRO A 54 35.15 9.78 -3.85
CA PRO A 54 35.27 11.21 -3.63
C PRO A 54 35.93 11.39 -2.26
N LYS A 55 37.19 11.83 -2.27
CA LYS A 55 37.96 12.03 -1.04
C LYS A 55 37.19 13.00 -0.15
N LEU A 56 36.83 12.56 1.06
CA LEU A 56 36.09 13.38 2.02
C LEU A 56 36.90 14.61 2.46
N TYR A 57 38.22 14.47 2.52
CA TYR A 57 39.15 15.57 2.75
C TYR A 57 40.51 15.30 2.09
N GLU A 58 41.29 16.36 1.90
CA GLU A 58 42.64 16.27 1.32
C GLU A 58 43.54 17.34 1.94
N ASN A 59 44.70 16.96 2.48
CA ASN A 59 45.70 17.90 2.94
C ASN A 59 46.71 18.19 1.82
N ARG A 60 46.77 19.43 1.35
CA ARG A 60 47.67 19.86 0.27
C ARG A 60 48.70 20.84 0.80
N GLU A 61 49.74 20.36 1.45
CA GLU A 61 50.79 21.23 2.03
C GLU A 61 51.86 21.67 1.02
N LYS A 62 52.04 20.91 -0.07
CA LYS A 62 53.05 21.15 -1.12
C LYS A 62 52.66 22.24 -2.12
N LEU A 63 51.54 22.92 -1.91
CA LEU A 63 51.02 23.96 -2.80
C LEU A 63 51.55 25.36 -2.40
N PRO A 64 51.58 26.32 -3.36
CA PRO A 64 51.98 27.69 -3.08
C PRO A 64 51.11 28.34 -1.99
N ASN A 65 51.67 29.35 -1.33
CA ASN A 65 51.01 30.06 -0.23
C ASN A 65 49.67 30.63 -0.71
N GLY A 66 48.58 30.31 0.01
CA GLY A 66 47.20 30.65 -0.38
C GLY A 66 46.40 29.48 -0.96
N LEU A 67 47.05 28.49 -1.57
CA LEU A 67 46.40 27.26 -2.08
C LEU A 67 46.70 26.03 -1.22
N ARG A 68 47.52 26.17 -0.18
CA ARG A 68 47.84 25.09 0.74
C ARG A 68 46.83 24.94 1.87
N GLY A 69 46.65 23.71 2.33
CA GLY A 69 45.87 23.37 3.53
C GLY A 69 44.86 22.25 3.32
N TYR A 70 43.95 22.13 4.29
CA TYR A 70 42.90 21.10 4.28
C TYR A 70 41.72 21.49 3.39
N TYR A 71 41.47 20.68 2.38
CA TYR A 71 40.27 20.70 1.55
C TYR A 71 39.28 19.68 2.12
N VAL A 72 38.00 20.03 2.13
CA VAL A 72 36.93 19.23 2.75
C VAL A 72 35.76 19.15 1.78
N HIS A 73 35.10 17.99 1.71
CA HIS A 73 33.96 17.75 0.85
C HIS A 73 32.77 18.66 1.21
N ARG A 74 31.94 19.01 0.21
CA ARG A 74 30.84 19.98 0.39
C ARG A 74 29.88 19.65 1.54
N LEU A 75 29.61 18.35 1.75
CA LEU A 75 28.68 17.88 2.79
C LEU A 75 29.24 18.07 4.21
N LEU A 76 30.57 18.10 4.35
CA LEU A 76 31.24 18.28 5.62
C LEU A 76 31.49 19.76 5.94
N VAL A 77 31.21 20.68 5.03
CA VAL A 77 31.39 22.13 5.23
C VAL A 77 30.57 22.61 6.42
N ASN A 78 29.30 22.20 6.51
CA ASN A 78 28.43 22.58 7.62
C ASN A 78 28.94 21.98 8.94
N ALA A 79 29.41 20.73 8.93
CA ALA A 79 29.99 20.09 10.12
C ALA A 79 31.23 20.84 10.64
N VAL A 80 32.13 21.23 9.73
CA VAL A 80 33.30 22.06 10.08
C VAL A 80 32.87 23.43 10.60
N ALA A 81 31.89 24.08 9.96
CA ALA A 81 31.40 25.39 10.36
C ALA A 81 30.68 25.36 11.73
N MET A 82 29.95 24.30 12.04
CA MET A 82 29.33 24.08 13.36
C MET A 82 30.37 23.89 14.46
N TRP A 83 31.44 23.13 14.18
CA TRP A 83 32.57 23.03 15.11
C TRP A 83 33.32 24.36 15.28
N ALA A 84 33.50 25.08 14.17
CA ALA A 84 34.18 26.37 14.17
C ALA A 84 33.38 27.42 14.97
N SER A 85 32.06 27.49 14.81
CA SER A 85 31.21 28.49 15.46
C SER A 85 29.91 27.91 16.01
N THR A 86 29.72 28.05 17.33
CA THR A 86 28.47 27.67 17.99
C THR A 86 27.28 28.51 17.53
N ARG A 87 27.51 29.77 17.12
CA ARG A 87 26.48 30.64 16.55
C ARG A 87 25.99 30.10 15.20
N TYR A 88 26.91 29.64 14.35
CA TYR A 88 26.55 29.02 13.08
C TYR A 88 25.73 27.75 13.32
N ALA A 89 26.12 26.91 14.28
CA ALA A 89 25.35 25.72 14.65
C ALA A 89 23.91 26.04 15.04
N TRP A 90 23.68 27.07 15.83
CA TRP A 90 22.33 27.51 16.20
C TRP A 90 21.47 27.89 14.98
N TYR A 91 22.03 28.60 14.00
CA TYR A 91 21.30 28.95 12.77
C TYR A 91 20.96 27.73 11.94
N ILE A 92 21.84 26.74 11.86
CA ILE A 92 21.57 25.47 11.18
C ILE A 92 20.46 24.69 11.87
N TYR A 93 20.48 24.60 13.21
CA TYR A 93 19.39 23.95 13.94
C TYR A 93 18.04 24.62 13.70
N ARG A 94 18.00 25.96 13.70
CA ARG A 94 16.77 26.71 13.40
C ARG A 94 16.27 26.45 11.98
N LEU A 95 17.18 26.44 11.00
CA LEU A 95 16.85 26.16 9.61
C LEU A 95 16.28 24.74 9.44
N LEU A 96 16.87 23.74 10.10
CA LEU A 96 16.39 22.36 10.06
C LEU A 96 14.99 22.23 10.70
N ASP A 97 14.74 22.91 11.83
CA ASP A 97 13.40 22.92 12.45
C ASP A 97 12.35 23.59 11.55
N GLU A 98 12.70 24.71 10.92
CA GLU A 98 11.84 25.41 9.96
C GLU A 98 11.49 24.51 8.75
N ILE A 99 12.45 23.79 8.18
CA ILE A 99 12.23 22.84 7.07
C ILE A 99 11.29 21.72 7.50
N HIS A 100 11.55 21.06 8.63
CA HIS A 100 10.67 19.98 9.12
C HIS A 100 9.27 20.47 9.48
N ARG A 101 9.12 21.73 9.90
CA ARG A 101 7.80 22.33 10.11
C ARG A 101 7.06 22.49 8.77
N GLN A 102 7.73 23.01 7.74
CA GLN A 102 7.13 23.17 6.41
C GLN A 102 6.75 21.83 5.79
N GLU A 103 7.60 20.80 5.90
CA GLU A 103 7.29 19.46 5.40
C GLU A 103 6.05 18.85 6.05
N ARG A 104 5.89 19.04 7.37
CA ARG A 104 4.69 18.59 8.10
C ARG A 104 3.43 19.31 7.63
N GLU A 105 3.50 20.63 7.49
CA GLU A 105 2.39 21.44 7.01
C GLU A 105 1.99 21.06 5.57
N GLU A 106 2.96 20.80 4.69
CA GLU A 106 2.68 20.30 3.34
C GLU A 106 2.00 18.92 3.35
N LEU A 107 2.44 18.02 4.23
CA LEU A 107 1.86 16.68 4.36
C LEU A 107 0.43 16.73 4.88
N GLU A 108 0.16 17.56 5.89
CA GLU A 108 -1.18 17.81 6.42
C GLU A 108 -2.11 18.38 5.34
N ASN A 109 -1.65 19.40 4.60
CA ASN A 109 -2.39 19.97 3.48
C ASN A 109 -2.70 18.93 2.37
N LYS A 110 -1.73 18.05 2.06
CA LYS A 110 -1.93 16.94 1.10
C LYS A 110 -2.95 15.91 1.61
N LEU A 111 -2.95 15.60 2.90
CA LEU A 111 -3.94 14.71 3.52
C LEU A 111 -5.34 15.32 3.46
N GLU A 112 -5.50 16.57 3.89
CA GLU A 112 -6.79 17.25 3.84
C GLU A 112 -7.33 17.35 2.41
N ALA A 113 -6.48 17.64 1.43
CA ALA A 113 -6.87 17.69 0.03
C ALA A 113 -7.32 16.32 -0.49
N LYS A 114 -6.67 15.23 -0.06
CA LYS A 114 -7.09 13.86 -0.38
C LYS A 114 -8.43 13.53 0.27
N ASP A 115 -8.64 13.86 1.54
CA ASP A 115 -9.91 13.62 2.24
C ASP A 115 -11.07 14.39 1.59
N LYS A 116 -10.85 15.66 1.23
CA LYS A 116 -11.84 16.46 0.49
C LYS A 116 -12.15 15.84 -0.88
N ASN A 117 -11.16 15.28 -1.58
CA ASN A 117 -11.36 14.56 -2.84
C ASN A 117 -12.09 13.23 -2.67
N ILE A 118 -11.79 12.46 -1.63
CA ILE A 118 -12.52 11.25 -1.27
C ILE A 118 -13.98 11.60 -1.00
N GLN A 119 -14.25 12.62 -0.18
CA GLN A 119 -15.59 13.13 0.12
C GLN A 119 -16.36 13.57 -1.13
N LYS A 120 -15.70 14.27 -2.07
CA LYS A 120 -16.33 14.66 -3.36
C LYS A 120 -16.57 13.48 -4.31
N ARG A 121 -15.91 12.33 -4.13
CA ARG A 121 -16.15 11.08 -4.88
C ARG A 121 -17.27 10.22 -4.29
N ILE A 122 -17.81 10.59 -3.13
CA ILE A 122 -18.98 9.96 -2.47
C ILE A 122 -20.32 10.05 -3.26
N PRO A 123 -20.52 10.79 -4.37
CA PRO A 123 -21.78 10.67 -5.13
C PRO A 123 -22.06 9.26 -5.69
N ARG A 124 -21.07 8.35 -5.69
CA ARG A 124 -21.23 6.92 -6.06
C ARG A 124 -21.24 5.98 -4.86
N SER A 125 -21.09 6.49 -3.63
CA SER A 125 -21.15 5.66 -2.44
C SER A 125 -22.59 5.26 -2.16
N VAL A 126 -22.77 4.01 -1.79
CA VAL A 126 -24.06 3.43 -1.45
C VAL A 126 -24.73 4.34 -0.40
N PRO A 127 -25.99 4.79 -0.61
CA PRO A 127 -26.65 5.64 0.36
C PRO A 127 -26.62 4.98 1.74
N LYS A 128 -26.27 5.77 2.77
CA LYS A 128 -26.10 5.28 4.15
C LYS A 128 -27.31 4.44 4.57
N GLY A 129 -27.06 3.20 4.99
CA GLY A 129 -28.11 2.23 5.38
C GLY A 129 -28.71 1.40 4.24
N LYS A 130 -28.29 1.61 2.98
CA LYS A 130 -28.68 0.75 1.82
C LYS A 130 -27.59 -0.27 1.42
N GLU A 131 -26.50 -0.33 2.17
CA GLU A 131 -25.33 -1.19 1.91
C GLU A 131 -25.68 -2.67 1.84
N LYS A 132 -26.55 -3.15 2.74
CA LYS A 132 -26.93 -4.57 2.89
C LYS A 132 -28.41 -4.82 2.59
N ASN A 133 -28.93 -4.22 1.51
CA ASN A 133 -30.37 -4.19 1.22
C ASN A 133 -30.86 -5.29 0.26
N TYR A 134 -30.08 -6.36 0.08
CA TYR A 134 -30.41 -7.47 -0.80
C TYR A 134 -30.47 -8.81 -0.05
N LYS A 135 -31.33 -9.69 -0.57
CA LYS A 135 -31.51 -11.08 -0.17
C LYS A 135 -31.18 -11.97 -1.36
N TYR A 136 -30.64 -13.14 -1.07
CA TYR A 136 -30.34 -14.16 -2.06
C TYR A 136 -31.03 -15.46 -1.68
N MET A 137 -31.68 -16.07 -2.67
CA MET A 137 -32.42 -17.31 -2.50
C MET A 137 -32.14 -18.20 -3.71
N ILE A 138 -31.95 -19.49 -3.43
CA ILE A 138 -31.93 -20.53 -4.45
C ILE A 138 -33.08 -21.47 -4.11
N TYR A 139 -33.99 -21.68 -5.05
CA TYR A 139 -35.08 -22.63 -4.90
C TYR A 139 -35.01 -23.73 -5.96
N THR A 140 -35.49 -24.90 -5.60
CA THR A 140 -35.51 -26.09 -6.45
C THR A 140 -36.85 -26.22 -7.16
N GLU A 141 -36.79 -26.68 -8.41
CA GLU A 141 -37.93 -27.13 -9.19
C GLU A 141 -37.62 -28.53 -9.72
N GLU A 142 -38.53 -29.47 -9.46
CA GLU A 142 -38.41 -30.84 -9.94
C GLU A 142 -38.83 -30.91 -11.42
N MET A 143 -38.14 -31.74 -12.19
CA MET A 143 -38.47 -31.94 -13.60
C MET A 143 -39.71 -32.85 -13.71
N GLU A 144 -40.68 -32.47 -14.56
CA GLU A 144 -41.89 -33.26 -14.80
C GLU A 144 -41.66 -34.47 -15.73
N ASN A 145 -40.56 -34.46 -16.50
CA ASN A 145 -40.23 -35.51 -17.45
C ASN A 145 -39.66 -36.76 -16.74
N GLU A 146 -40.14 -37.95 -17.13
CA GLU A 146 -39.69 -39.23 -16.55
C GLU A 146 -38.20 -39.51 -16.80
N GLU A 147 -37.63 -38.99 -17.89
CA GLU A 147 -36.22 -39.17 -18.27
C GLU A 147 -35.25 -38.33 -17.41
N ASP A 148 -35.71 -37.21 -16.84
CA ASP A 148 -34.91 -36.26 -16.06
C ASP A 148 -35.23 -36.33 -14.55
N ARG A 149 -35.80 -37.45 -14.09
CA ARG A 149 -36.29 -37.60 -12.70
C ARG A 149 -35.20 -37.37 -11.64
N ASP A 150 -33.95 -37.66 -12.00
CA ASP A 150 -32.79 -37.52 -11.11
C ASP A 150 -32.13 -36.14 -11.20
N MET A 151 -32.59 -35.28 -12.10
CA MET A 151 -32.16 -33.89 -12.21
C MET A 151 -33.09 -32.95 -11.45
N VAL A 152 -32.54 -31.79 -11.11
CA VAL A 152 -33.24 -30.72 -10.41
C VAL A 152 -32.80 -29.38 -10.96
N MET A 153 -33.76 -28.47 -11.14
CA MET A 153 -33.50 -27.12 -11.58
C MET A 153 -33.37 -26.18 -10.37
N LEU A 154 -32.23 -25.50 -10.28
CA LEU A 154 -31.94 -24.48 -9.28
C LEU A 154 -32.17 -23.09 -9.88
N HIS A 155 -33.04 -22.31 -9.25
CA HIS A 155 -33.32 -20.93 -9.63
C HIS A 155 -32.56 -19.96 -8.74
N LEU A 156 -31.60 -19.23 -9.30
CA LEU A 156 -30.74 -18.28 -8.61
C LEU A 156 -31.38 -16.89 -8.56
N VAL A 157 -31.82 -16.46 -7.38
CA VAL A 157 -32.58 -15.21 -7.24
C VAL A 157 -31.97 -14.26 -6.24
N ARG A 158 -31.53 -13.09 -6.74
CA ARG A 158 -31.14 -11.93 -5.94
C ARG A 158 -32.22 -10.85 -6.01
N ARG A 159 -32.74 -10.41 -4.86
CA ARG A 159 -33.78 -9.36 -4.80
C ARG A 159 -33.50 -8.34 -3.71
N ASN A 160 -34.02 -7.14 -3.90
CA ASN A 160 -34.01 -6.12 -2.86
C ASN A 160 -34.95 -6.54 -1.72
N ASN A 161 -34.63 -6.16 -0.47
CA ASN A 161 -35.48 -6.46 0.69
C ASN A 161 -36.93 -6.00 0.49
N LYS A 162 -37.14 -4.85 -0.17
CA LYS A 162 -38.48 -4.31 -0.43
C LYS A 162 -39.28 -5.14 -1.43
N SER A 163 -38.64 -5.79 -2.40
CA SER A 163 -39.32 -6.55 -3.46
C SER A 163 -39.34 -8.05 -3.20
N PHE A 164 -38.94 -8.50 -2.00
CA PHE A 164 -38.86 -9.93 -1.70
C PHE A 164 -40.24 -10.56 -1.42
N TYR A 165 -41.30 -9.75 -1.25
CA TYR A 165 -42.65 -10.25 -0.99
C TYR A 165 -43.17 -11.19 -2.09
N ASP A 166 -42.76 -10.99 -3.34
CA ASP A 166 -43.13 -11.87 -4.47
C ASP A 166 -42.66 -13.31 -4.28
N LEU A 167 -41.57 -13.50 -3.54
CA LEU A 167 -40.96 -14.80 -3.27
C LEU A 167 -41.38 -15.39 -1.92
N ALA A 168 -42.22 -14.69 -1.14
CA ALA A 168 -42.59 -15.11 0.22
C ALA A 168 -43.29 -16.47 0.24
N LYS A 169 -44.03 -16.83 -0.82
CA LYS A 169 -44.66 -18.15 -0.96
C LYS A 169 -43.63 -19.27 -1.09
N ILE A 170 -42.63 -19.07 -1.94
CA ILE A 170 -41.54 -20.04 -2.19
C ILE A 170 -40.65 -20.13 -0.96
N TYR A 171 -40.32 -18.99 -0.34
CA TYR A 171 -39.50 -18.91 0.87
C TYR A 171 -40.05 -19.75 2.02
N LYS A 172 -41.39 -19.81 2.16
CA LYS A 172 -42.10 -20.60 3.18
C LYS A 172 -42.35 -22.07 2.78
N SER A 173 -41.97 -22.46 1.58
CA SER A 173 -42.18 -23.81 1.05
C SER A 173 -40.90 -24.64 1.11
N ASP A 174 -41.05 -25.96 0.99
CA ASP A 174 -39.91 -26.90 0.95
C ASP A 174 -39.02 -26.74 -0.29
N ARG A 175 -39.47 -25.96 -1.28
CA ARG A 175 -38.67 -25.61 -2.47
C ARG A 175 -37.52 -24.66 -2.14
N ASN A 176 -37.55 -23.98 -1.00
CA ASN A 176 -36.47 -23.09 -0.59
C ASN A 176 -35.22 -23.90 -0.17
N TRP A 177 -34.25 -23.99 -1.06
CA TRP A 177 -33.08 -24.84 -0.88
C TRP A 177 -31.92 -24.12 -0.18
N PHE A 178 -31.70 -22.84 -0.50
CA PHE A 178 -30.68 -21.98 0.10
C PHE A 178 -31.17 -20.54 0.25
N TYR A 179 -30.85 -19.89 1.35
CA TYR A 179 -31.25 -18.51 1.62
C TYR A 179 -30.21 -17.74 2.44
N ARG A 180 -29.91 -16.50 2.03
CA ARG A 180 -29.07 -15.55 2.76
C ARG A 180 -29.64 -14.14 2.74
N GLU A 181 -29.50 -13.46 3.86
CA GLU A 181 -29.91 -12.07 4.06
C GLU A 181 -28.71 -11.13 4.16
N ASN A 182 -28.98 -9.83 4.10
CA ASN A 182 -28.00 -8.77 4.33
C ASN A 182 -26.82 -8.79 3.33
N LEU A 183 -27.09 -9.16 2.08
CA LEU A 183 -26.08 -9.15 1.03
C LEU A 183 -25.66 -7.72 0.68
N PRO A 184 -24.34 -7.48 0.52
CA PRO A 184 -23.84 -6.22 -0.01
C PRO A 184 -24.40 -5.89 -1.40
N ILE A 185 -24.65 -4.61 -1.65
CA ILE A 185 -25.11 -4.14 -2.97
C ILE A 185 -24.08 -4.40 -4.08
N SER A 186 -22.80 -4.45 -3.74
CA SER A 186 -21.70 -4.72 -4.66
C SER A 186 -21.56 -6.20 -5.04
N MET A 187 -22.19 -7.11 -4.30
CA MET A 187 -22.04 -8.55 -4.50
C MET A 187 -22.78 -9.03 -5.75
N THR A 188 -22.16 -9.95 -6.50
CA THR A 188 -22.69 -10.61 -7.72
C THR A 188 -22.93 -12.11 -7.48
N PRO A 189 -23.81 -12.47 -6.51
CA PRO A 189 -23.92 -13.84 -6.00
C PRO A 189 -24.26 -14.87 -7.07
N ASN A 190 -25.03 -14.50 -8.11
CA ASN A 190 -25.37 -15.42 -9.20
C ASN A 190 -24.15 -15.85 -10.02
N GLU A 191 -23.21 -14.94 -10.26
CA GLU A 191 -21.98 -15.25 -11.02
C GLU A 191 -21.04 -16.10 -10.16
N ASP A 192 -20.89 -15.72 -8.88
CA ASP A 192 -20.04 -16.45 -7.95
C ASP A 192 -20.56 -17.88 -7.69
N VAL A 193 -21.88 -18.05 -7.52
CA VAL A 193 -22.48 -19.39 -7.37
C VAL A 193 -22.30 -20.24 -8.64
N LYS A 194 -22.40 -19.65 -9.84
CA LYS A 194 -22.09 -20.39 -11.07
C LYS A 194 -20.63 -20.82 -11.10
N GLN A 195 -19.70 -19.96 -10.70
CA GLN A 195 -18.29 -20.31 -10.64
C GLN A 195 -18.06 -21.47 -9.67
N ILE A 196 -18.68 -21.44 -8.48
CA ILE A 196 -18.61 -22.54 -7.50
C ILE A 196 -19.10 -23.86 -8.12
N VAL A 197 -20.19 -23.84 -8.87
CA VAL A 197 -20.71 -25.05 -9.54
C VAL A 197 -19.72 -25.55 -10.61
N GLN A 198 -19.15 -24.65 -11.41
CA GLN A 198 -18.14 -25.01 -12.42
C GLN A 198 -16.86 -25.59 -11.83
N ASP A 199 -16.44 -25.09 -10.67
CA ASP A 199 -15.21 -25.53 -9.99
C ASP A 199 -15.42 -26.84 -9.21
N THR A 200 -16.65 -27.11 -8.78
CA THR A 200 -16.98 -28.27 -7.92
C THR A 200 -17.43 -29.48 -8.71
N LEU A 201 -18.25 -29.29 -9.76
CA LEU A 201 -18.87 -30.38 -10.51
C LEU A 201 -18.21 -30.60 -11.88
N PRO A 202 -18.17 -31.85 -12.38
CA PRO A 202 -17.73 -32.12 -13.74
C PRO A 202 -18.69 -31.50 -14.77
N GLN A 203 -18.18 -31.13 -15.95
CA GLN A 203 -18.94 -30.43 -17.00
C GLN A 203 -20.17 -31.18 -17.52
N THR A 204 -20.23 -32.50 -17.32
CA THR A 204 -21.38 -33.34 -17.71
C THR A 204 -22.52 -33.33 -16.70
N HIS A 205 -22.30 -32.78 -15.49
CA HIS A 205 -23.26 -32.81 -14.37
C HIS A 205 -24.07 -31.53 -14.21
N TYR A 206 -23.86 -30.54 -15.09
CA TYR A 206 -24.62 -29.31 -15.04
C TYR A 206 -24.91 -28.70 -16.42
N ASP A 207 -26.04 -28.01 -16.52
CA ASP A 207 -26.35 -27.08 -17.62
C ASP A 207 -26.77 -25.73 -17.03
N MET A 208 -26.20 -24.63 -17.53
CA MET A 208 -26.44 -23.29 -16.98
C MET A 208 -27.08 -22.39 -18.04
N LYS A 209 -28.27 -21.87 -17.72
CA LYS A 209 -29.00 -20.95 -18.59
C LYS A 209 -29.48 -19.74 -17.80
N GLY A 210 -28.89 -18.58 -18.05
CA GLY A 210 -29.33 -17.33 -17.41
C GLY A 210 -29.25 -17.41 -15.88
N CYS A 211 -30.37 -17.43 -15.18
CA CYS A 211 -30.43 -17.56 -13.71
C CYS A 211 -30.81 -18.97 -13.23
N THR A 212 -30.75 -19.97 -14.11
CA THR A 212 -31.05 -21.36 -13.75
C THR A 212 -29.85 -22.26 -13.94
N ILE A 213 -29.73 -23.26 -13.07
CA ILE A 213 -28.73 -24.34 -13.14
C ILE A 213 -29.49 -25.66 -13.05
N LEU A 214 -29.35 -26.50 -14.05
CA LEU A 214 -29.81 -27.89 -14.02
C LEU A 214 -28.66 -28.76 -13.52
N THR A 215 -28.91 -29.63 -12.53
CA THR A 215 -27.88 -30.52 -11.97
C THR A 215 -28.50 -31.79 -11.39
N PHE A 216 -27.69 -32.79 -11.05
CA PHE A 216 -28.15 -34.02 -10.42
C PHE A 216 -28.51 -33.82 -8.94
N LYS A 217 -29.53 -34.55 -8.47
CA LYS A 217 -29.95 -34.52 -7.06
C LYS A 217 -28.85 -34.98 -6.10
N GLU A 218 -27.98 -35.87 -6.56
CA GLU A 218 -26.83 -36.40 -5.80
C GLU A 218 -25.79 -35.34 -5.46
N ASP A 219 -25.63 -34.32 -6.32
CA ASP A 219 -24.63 -33.26 -6.17
C ASP A 219 -25.11 -32.11 -5.26
N LEU A 220 -26.40 -32.06 -4.93
CA LEU A 220 -26.99 -31.00 -4.10
C LEU A 220 -26.32 -30.87 -2.71
N PRO A 221 -26.06 -31.94 -1.94
CA PRO A 221 -25.46 -31.79 -0.62
C PRO A 221 -24.09 -31.11 -0.68
N LEU A 222 -23.26 -31.50 -1.65
CA LEU A 222 -21.92 -30.94 -1.86
C LEU A 222 -21.99 -29.48 -2.30
N LEU A 223 -22.87 -29.15 -3.25
CA LEU A 223 -23.08 -27.76 -3.68
C LEU A 223 -23.56 -26.88 -2.52
N LYS A 224 -24.48 -27.39 -1.69
CA LYS A 224 -25.01 -26.64 -0.55
C LYS A 224 -23.91 -26.31 0.45
N GLU A 225 -23.01 -27.24 0.72
CA GLU A 225 -21.85 -27.02 1.59
C GLU A 225 -20.94 -25.93 1.02
N LYS A 226 -20.54 -26.03 -0.25
CA LYS A 226 -19.62 -25.07 -0.88
C LYS A 226 -20.20 -23.65 -1.00
N ILE A 227 -21.49 -23.54 -1.35
CA ILE A 227 -22.17 -22.25 -1.39
C ILE A 227 -22.26 -21.66 0.03
N THR A 228 -22.54 -22.48 1.04
CA THR A 228 -22.59 -22.02 2.45
C THR A 228 -21.23 -21.50 2.90
N GLU A 229 -20.16 -22.25 2.63
CA GLU A 229 -18.77 -21.87 2.92
C GLU A 229 -18.39 -20.53 2.28
N TYR A 230 -18.74 -20.33 0.99
CA TYR A 230 -18.50 -19.07 0.30
C TYR A 230 -19.19 -17.89 1.00
N PHE A 231 -20.48 -18.00 1.33
CA PHE A 231 -21.22 -16.89 1.95
C PHE A 231 -20.80 -16.61 3.40
N ASP A 232 -20.32 -17.62 4.14
CA ASP A 232 -19.83 -17.43 5.50
C ASP A 232 -18.42 -16.80 5.53
N ASN A 233 -17.54 -17.22 4.61
CA ASN A 233 -16.18 -16.68 4.49
C ASN A 233 -16.12 -15.29 3.85
N PHE A 234 -17.15 -14.88 3.12
CA PHE A 234 -17.22 -13.54 2.49
C PHE A 234 -17.21 -12.37 3.50
N LYS A 235 -17.30 -12.63 4.81
CA LYS A 235 -17.34 -11.58 5.86
C LYS A 235 -15.99 -10.94 6.23
N GLN A 236 -14.90 -11.16 5.51
CA GLN A 236 -13.57 -10.65 5.89
C GLN A 236 -13.05 -9.53 4.97
N ALA A 237 -13.59 -8.33 5.13
CA ALA A 237 -12.92 -7.07 4.78
C ALA A 237 -13.65 -5.91 5.47
N GLU A 238 -13.72 -5.95 6.81
CA GLU A 238 -13.94 -4.74 7.62
C GLU A 238 -12.58 -4.13 7.97
#